data_AF-A0A7Y9HYB6-F1
#
_entry.id   AF-A0A7Y9HYB6-F1
#
_cell.length_a   1.000
_cell.length_b   1.000
_cell.length_c   1.000
_cell.angle_alpha   90.00
_cell.angle_beta   90.00
_cell.angle_gamma   90.00
#
_symmetry.space_group_name_H-M   'P 1'
#
loop_
_entity.id
_entity.type
_entity.pdbx_description
1 polymer ?
#
loop_
_entity_poly.entity_id
_entity_poly.type
_entity_poly.pdbx_seq_one_letter_code
_entity_poly.pdbx_strand_id
1 'polypeptide(L)'
;MKPIFLTIDNGLRLMIIPDTQAHLDGHAIITYTYSVFFNNGLKEPQLSRSKESTLHLEKNTDPDYYGYITFEKPGHLFSYTADGQRDLRAEEVNELIEKLSHLRDNPGLWKLN
;
A
#
# COMPACT_ATOMS: atom_id res chain seq x y z
N MET A 1 0.65 -1.39 10.74
CA MET A 1 -0.18 -0.15 10.82
C MET A 1 -1.64 -0.53 10.54
N LYS A 2 -2.64 0.35 10.66
CA LYS A 2 -4.03 -0.02 10.27
C LYS A 2 -4.14 -0.12 8.74
N PRO A 3 -4.79 -1.18 8.18
CA PRO A 3 -5.09 -1.25 6.75
C PRO A 3 -5.97 -0.07 6.31
N ILE A 4 -5.74 0.39 5.09
CA ILE A 4 -6.51 1.46 4.47
C ILE A 4 -7.38 0.83 3.38
N PHE A 5 -8.67 1.12 3.40
CA PHE A 5 -9.60 0.68 2.36
C PHE A 5 -10.02 1.90 1.53
N LEU A 6 -9.89 1.81 0.23
CA LEU A 6 -10.27 2.89 -0.69
C LEU A 6 -10.85 2.33 -1.99
N THR A 7 -11.61 3.16 -2.68
CA THR A 7 -12.12 2.89 -4.02
C THR A 7 -11.54 3.93 -4.97
N ILE A 8 -11.00 3.47 -6.09
CA ILE A 8 -10.51 4.33 -7.18
C ILE A 8 -11.60 4.50 -8.27
N ASP A 9 -11.45 5.47 -9.16
CA ASP A 9 -12.50 6.02 -10.06
C ASP A 9 -13.16 4.96 -10.96
N ASN A 10 -12.44 3.88 -11.30
CA ASN A 10 -12.97 2.73 -12.04
C ASN A 10 -13.86 1.79 -11.21
N GLY A 11 -14.20 2.15 -9.96
CA GLY A 11 -14.94 1.29 -9.03
C GLY A 11 -14.10 0.15 -8.44
N LEU A 12 -12.79 0.12 -8.72
CA LEU A 12 -11.88 -0.87 -8.19
C LEU A 12 -11.66 -0.61 -6.69
N ARG A 13 -12.06 -1.58 -5.87
CA ARG A 13 -11.90 -1.53 -4.42
C ARG A 13 -10.56 -2.11 -4.04
N LEU A 14 -9.77 -1.35 -3.29
CA LEU A 14 -8.42 -1.70 -2.89
C LEU A 14 -8.31 -1.75 -1.37
N MET A 15 -7.47 -2.67 -0.90
CA MET A 15 -7.00 -2.78 0.48
C MET A 15 -5.50 -2.53 0.47
N ILE A 16 -5.06 -1.53 1.22
CA ILE A 16 -3.68 -1.11 1.29
C ILE A 16 -3.16 -1.44 2.68
N ILE A 17 -2.05 -2.17 2.74
CA ILE A 17 -1.37 -2.50 4.00
C ILE A 17 -0.09 -1.67 4.06
N PRO A 18 -0.02 -0.64 4.91
CA PRO A 18 1.19 0.14 5.08
C PRO A 18 2.16 -0.58 6.02
N ASP A 19 3.38 -0.71 5.54
CA ASP A 19 4.58 -1.15 6.24
C ASP A 19 5.58 0.02 6.25
N THR A 20 6.39 0.14 7.31
CA THR A 20 7.38 1.20 7.42
C THR A 20 8.70 0.59 7.84
N GLN A 21 9.68 0.70 6.96
CA GLN A 21 11.03 0.22 7.18
C GLN A 21 11.96 1.43 7.32
N ALA A 22 12.57 1.56 8.49
CA ALA A 22 13.61 2.55 8.73
C ALA A 22 14.98 1.91 8.45
N HIS A 23 15.72 2.47 7.50
CA HIS A 23 17.11 2.09 7.22
C HIS A 23 18.03 3.10 7.90
N LEU A 24 19.03 2.61 8.63
CA LEU A 24 19.96 3.42 9.42
C LEU A 24 21.39 3.10 8.98
N ASP A 25 21.73 3.51 7.75
CA ASP A 25 23.05 3.30 7.14
C ASP A 25 23.79 4.65 7.06
N GLY A 26 24.11 5.21 8.24
CA GLY A 26 24.75 6.54 8.39
C GLY A 26 23.85 7.75 8.11
N HIS A 27 22.82 7.59 7.26
CA HIS A 27 21.73 8.54 7.01
C HIS A 27 20.40 7.83 7.30
N ALA A 28 19.51 8.45 8.09
CA ALA A 28 18.20 7.88 8.39
C ALA A 28 17.26 8.04 7.18
N ILE A 29 17.02 6.95 6.46
CA ILE A 29 16.03 6.90 5.37
C ILE A 29 14.82 6.11 5.90
N ILE A 30 13.65 6.74 5.83
CA ILE A 30 12.39 6.09 6.20
C ILE A 30 11.67 5.72 4.90
N THR A 31 11.59 4.43 4.64
CA THR A 31 10.86 3.87 3.49
C THR A 31 9.50 3.39 3.96
N TYR A 32 8.46 3.95 3.38
CA TYR A 32 7.09 3.52 3.57
C TYR A 32 6.71 2.65 2.38
N THR A 33 6.28 1.42 2.66
CA THR A 33 5.84 0.46 1.66
C THR A 33 4.34 0.24 1.82
N TYR A 34 3.57 0.54 0.79
CA TYR A 34 2.13 0.38 0.76
C TYR A 34 1.81 -0.80 -0.14
N SER A 35 1.54 -1.96 0.46
CA SER A 35 1.18 -3.17 -0.28
C SER A 35 -0.27 -3.10 -0.72
N VAL A 36 -0.53 -3.36 -1.99
CA VAL A 36 -1.83 -3.13 -2.63
C VAL A 36 -2.49 -4.46 -2.95
N PHE A 37 -3.71 -4.64 -2.45
CA PHE A 37 -4.54 -5.81 -2.66
C PHE A 37 -5.90 -5.42 -3.20
N PHE A 38 -6.52 -6.29 -3.99
CA PHE A 38 -7.93 -6.16 -4.34
C PHE A 38 -8.80 -6.50 -3.13
N ASN A 39 -9.83 -5.67 -2.92
CA ASN A 39 -10.81 -5.88 -1.87
C ASN A 39 -12.09 -6.48 -2.47
N ASN A 40 -12.24 -7.79 -2.36
CA ASN A 40 -13.43 -8.50 -2.83
C ASN A 40 -14.66 -8.34 -1.89
N GLY A 41 -14.59 -7.49 -0.87
CA GLY A 41 -15.70 -7.23 0.06
C GLY A 41 -16.01 -8.37 1.03
N LEU A 42 -15.26 -9.47 0.96
CA LEU A 42 -15.35 -10.61 1.87
C LEU A 42 -14.15 -10.57 2.82
N LYS A 43 -14.44 -10.31 4.11
CA LYS A 43 -13.65 -10.65 5.31
C LYS A 43 -12.55 -9.64 5.71
N GLU A 44 -12.76 -8.91 6.80
CA GLU A 44 -12.36 -9.22 8.20
C GLU A 44 -10.88 -8.95 8.52
N PRO A 45 -10.57 -8.39 9.72
CA PRO A 45 -9.22 -8.03 10.17
C PRO A 45 -8.22 -9.20 10.21
N GLN A 46 -8.67 -10.44 10.10
CA GLN A 46 -7.82 -11.64 10.08
C GLN A 46 -7.01 -11.78 8.78
N LEU A 47 -7.58 -11.38 7.63
CA LEU A 47 -6.87 -11.40 6.34
C LEU A 47 -5.75 -10.37 6.30
N SER A 48 -5.95 -9.22 6.96
CA SER A 48 -4.90 -8.20 7.11
C SER A 48 -3.69 -8.76 7.84
N ARG A 49 -3.91 -9.50 8.94
CA ARG A 49 -2.84 -10.08 9.74
C ARG A 49 -2.06 -11.17 9.01
N SER A 50 -2.75 -11.99 8.21
CA SER A 50 -2.12 -13.02 7.38
C SER A 50 -1.30 -12.41 6.24
N LYS A 51 -1.82 -11.33 5.62
CA LYS A 51 -1.12 -10.60 4.55
C LYS A 51 0.07 -9.78 5.08
N GLU A 52 -0.02 -9.21 6.29
CA GLU A 52 1.11 -8.55 6.96
C GLU A 52 2.28 -9.52 7.17
N SER A 53 2.01 -10.79 7.48
CA SER A 53 3.05 -11.83 7.64
C SER A 53 3.73 -12.21 6.33
N THR A 54 3.10 -12.02 5.17
CA THR A 54 3.67 -12.32 3.84
C THR A 54 4.41 -11.15 3.20
N LEU A 55 4.32 -9.93 3.76
CA LEU A 55 5.05 -8.77 3.23
C LEU A 55 6.58 -8.89 3.37
N HIS A 56 7.05 -9.73 4.30
CA HIS A 56 8.46 -9.83 4.69
C HIS A 56 9.17 -11.09 4.16
N LEU A 57 8.47 -11.95 3.41
CA LEU A 57 9.01 -13.23 2.89
C LEU A 57 8.88 -13.31 1.37
N GLU A 58 9.87 -13.96 0.75
CA GLU A 58 10.11 -14.05 -0.69
C GLU A 58 8.83 -14.30 -1.51
N LYS A 59 8.42 -13.26 -2.24
CA LYS A 59 7.37 -13.22 -3.26
C LYS A 59 5.94 -13.51 -2.76
N ASN A 60 5.10 -12.48 -2.79
CA ASN A 60 3.71 -12.60 -2.37
C ASN A 60 2.90 -13.39 -3.42
N THR A 61 2.45 -14.59 -3.07
CA THR A 61 1.70 -15.51 -3.96
C THR A 61 0.19 -15.27 -3.96
N ASP A 62 -0.26 -14.21 -3.28
CA ASP A 62 -1.68 -13.92 -3.15
C ASP A 62 -2.28 -13.46 -4.51
N PRO A 63 -3.38 -14.09 -4.97
CA PRO A 63 -3.97 -13.77 -6.27
C PRO A 63 -4.65 -12.39 -6.31
N ASP A 64 -4.93 -11.81 -5.14
CA ASP A 64 -5.47 -10.46 -5.01
C ASP A 64 -4.35 -9.41 -4.84
N TYR A 65 -3.08 -9.79 -4.86
CA TYR A 65 -1.95 -8.86 -4.75
C TYR A 65 -1.62 -8.21 -6.10
N TYR A 66 -1.55 -6.87 -6.09
CA TYR A 66 -1.22 -6.06 -7.28
C TYR A 66 0.24 -5.62 -7.29
N GLY A 67 0.88 -5.61 -6.13
CA GLY A 67 2.22 -5.05 -5.96
C GLY A 67 2.25 -4.07 -4.79
N TYR A 68 3.24 -3.19 -4.80
CA TYR A 68 3.46 -2.25 -3.71
C TYR A 68 3.92 -0.89 -4.20
N ILE A 69 3.57 0.15 -3.44
CA ILE A 69 4.08 1.51 -3.63
C ILE A 69 5.13 1.78 -2.58
N THR A 70 6.32 2.23 -2.97
CA THR A 70 7.33 2.73 -2.05
C THR A 70 7.35 4.25 -2.03
N PHE A 71 7.63 4.80 -0.86
CA PHE A 71 7.85 6.22 -0.63
C PHE A 71 9.00 6.40 0.35
N GLU A 72 10.05 7.09 -0.06
CA GLU A 72 11.29 7.24 0.72
C GLU A 72 11.45 8.68 1.20
N LYS A 73 11.61 8.93 2.51
CA LYS A 73 12.01 10.27 3.03
C LYS A 73 13.53 10.37 3.20
N PRO A 74 14.16 11.51 2.84
CA PRO A 74 13.57 12.81 2.51
C PRO A 74 13.09 12.98 1.05
N GLY A 75 13.15 11.93 0.23
CA GLY A 75 12.54 11.94 -1.10
C GLY A 75 11.02 12.19 -1.04
N HIS A 76 10.48 12.72 -2.14
CA HIS A 76 9.03 12.83 -2.33
C HIS A 76 8.53 11.89 -3.43
N LEU A 77 9.38 10.93 -3.84
CA LEU A 77 9.10 10.07 -4.98
C LEU A 77 8.26 8.88 -4.52
N PHE A 78 7.10 8.71 -5.17
CA PHE A 78 6.34 7.48 -5.11
C PHE A 78 6.76 6.60 -6.28
N SER A 79 7.05 5.34 -5.99
CA SER A 79 7.36 4.34 -7.00
C SER A 79 6.41 3.17 -6.85
N TYR A 80 5.77 2.75 -7.94
CA TYR A 80 4.93 1.56 -7.96
C TYR A 80 5.72 0.39 -8.56
N THR A 81 5.78 -0.71 -7.82
CA THR A 81 6.36 -1.97 -8.28
C THR A 81 5.23 -2.98 -8.48
N ALA A 82 5.03 -3.35 -9.74
CA ALA A 82 4.17 -4.44 -10.16
C ALA A 82 4.83 -5.80 -9.86
N ASP A 83 4.61 -6.31 -8.65
CA ASP A 83 5.12 -7.63 -8.19
C ASP A 83 3.96 -8.63 -7.96
N GLY A 84 2.76 -8.28 -8.40
CA GLY A 84 1.56 -9.10 -8.29
C GLY A 84 1.32 -10.05 -9.46
N GLN A 85 0.25 -10.84 -9.37
CA GLN A 85 -0.32 -11.58 -10.51
C GLN A 85 -1.11 -10.66 -11.46
N ARG A 86 -1.47 -9.48 -10.96
CA ARG A 86 -2.21 -8.43 -11.66
C ARG A 86 -1.51 -7.11 -11.44
N ASP A 87 -1.67 -6.18 -12.37
CA ASP A 87 -1.03 -4.88 -12.32
C ASP A 87 -2.09 -3.78 -12.34
N LEU A 88 -1.83 -2.70 -11.59
CA LEU A 88 -2.57 -1.46 -11.77
C LEU A 88 -2.12 -0.77 -13.06
N ARG A 89 -3.08 -0.19 -13.78
CA ARG A 89 -2.81 0.69 -14.91
C ARG A 89 -2.20 2.00 -14.41
N ALA A 90 -1.49 2.71 -15.28
CA ALA A 90 -0.85 3.98 -14.94
C ALA A 90 -1.84 5.00 -14.31
N GLU A 91 -3.06 5.08 -14.83
CA GLU A 91 -4.13 5.95 -14.31
C GLU A 91 -4.54 5.56 -12.88
N GLU A 92 -4.65 4.26 -12.62
CA GLU A 92 -5.03 3.69 -11.31
C GLU A 92 -3.91 3.89 -10.28
N VAL A 93 -2.65 3.78 -10.72
CA VAL A 93 -1.47 4.06 -9.89
C VAL A 93 -1.44 5.54 -9.50
N ASN A 94 -1.66 6.45 -10.45
CA ASN A 94 -1.66 7.89 -10.18
C ASN A 94 -2.74 8.25 -9.16
N GLU A 95 -3.97 7.78 -9.37
CA GLU A 95 -5.08 8.08 -8.45
C GLU A 95 -4.83 7.49 -7.05
N LEU A 96 -4.24 6.28 -6.97
CA LEU A 96 -3.85 5.68 -5.70
C LEU A 96 -2.78 6.51 -4.98
N ILE A 97 -1.76 6.98 -5.69
CA ILE A 97 -0.71 7.85 -5.15
C ILE A 97 -1.29 9.17 -4.64
N GLU A 98 -2.23 9.77 -5.37
CA GLU A 98 -2.91 11.00 -4.97
C GLU A 98 -3.69 10.81 -3.66
N LYS A 99 -4.48 9.73 -3.55
CA LYS A 99 -5.22 9.42 -2.32
C LYS A 99 -4.28 9.12 -1.14
N LEU A 100 -3.21 8.35 -1.35
CA LEU A 100 -2.23 8.04 -0.31
C LEU A 100 -1.47 9.29 0.16
N SER A 101 -1.11 10.18 -0.77
CA SER A 101 -0.51 11.47 -0.45
C SER A 101 -1.45 12.30 0.41
N HIS A 102 -2.71 12.46 -0.02
CA HIS A 102 -3.71 13.22 0.71
C HIS A 102 -3.94 12.68 2.13
N LEU A 103 -3.99 11.35 2.31
CA LEU A 103 -4.11 10.70 3.62
C LEU A 103 -2.87 10.94 4.51
N ARG A 104 -1.68 10.96 3.92
CA ARG A 104 -0.43 11.19 4.65
C ARG A 104 -0.28 12.64 5.10
N ASP A 105 -0.63 13.59 4.23
CA ASP A 105 -0.63 15.02 4.56
C ASP A 105 -1.73 15.37 5.58
N ASN A 106 -2.78 14.56 5.66
CA ASN A 106 -3.89 14.72 6.60
C ASN A 106 -4.07 13.49 7.51
N PRO A 107 -3.17 13.27 8.49
CA PRO A 107 -3.20 12.08 9.35
C PRO A 107 -4.49 11.94 10.18
N GLY A 108 -5.28 13.01 10.34
CA GLY A 108 -6.61 12.95 10.95
C GLY A 108 -7.62 12.10 10.16
N LEU A 109 -7.48 12.03 8.83
CA LEU A 109 -8.34 11.20 7.97
C LEU A 109 -8.07 9.70 8.14
N TRP A 110 -6.84 9.34 8.53
CA TRP A 110 -6.49 7.95 8.81
C TRP A 110 -7.32 7.38 9.97
N LYS A 111 -7.61 8.19 11.00
CA LYS A 111 -8.33 7.72 12.20
C LYS A 111 -9.83 7.52 12.00
N LEU A 112 -10.40 8.09 10.93
CA LEU A 112 -11.85 8.13 10.68
C LEU A 112 -12.35 6.99 9.77
N ASN A 113 -11.44 6.24 9.13
CA ASN A 113 -11.75 5.09 8.27
C ASN A 113 -11.45 3.75 8.97
#